data_AF-A0A2T0B3G8-F1
#
_entry.id   AF-A0A2T0B3G8-F1
#
_cell.length_a   1.000
_cell.length_b   1.000
_cell.length_c   1.000
_cell.angle_alpha   90.00
_cell.angle_beta   90.00
_cell.angle_gamma   90.00
#
_symmetry.space_group_name_H-M   'P 1'
#
loop_
_entity.id
_entity.type
_entity.pdbx_description
1 polymer ?
#
loop_
_entity_poly.entity_id
_entity_poly.type
_entity_poly.pdbx_seq_one_letter_code
_entity_poly.pdbx_strand_id
1 'polypeptide(L)'
;MKNTIKTFFLKIWSKLMVTILGILLYFIAIRLNEDIKGLLINIAASLISIPIIFIAYELWDEKTHRALNKSVYSYVENEMSQAMLEIRKTMEMLLRGYTVYFDYNDIVIDDSDYENQTLKMNDLAKVHFDEDGNPYQLKYQLEHIDELEEDVFDLYELEKDTVGLFMSEVRYLGYQIFDIDLENIIEDLNELLNNSFIMGRMNDKENLIIIHLLEAIKMLNSFVSYNKEKLFLRSSINIQGFKYKTEIINNSSVGKMKLYSLYYSEEEYVTEENSADDKEYYEQLLEKKVFIDVPEDKLLSVYVINPDYYIMFGDLITEVLSCIKKWRTTSAGSIVTDYSNGWIGPL
;
A
#
# COMPACT_ATOMS: atom_id res chain seq x y z
N MET A 1 -3.29 -22.50 -2.69
CA MET A 1 -2.93 -23.90 -3.06
C MET A 1 -3.56 -24.40 -4.37
N LYS A 2 -4.89 -24.28 -4.57
CA LYS A 2 -5.58 -24.77 -5.80
C LYS A 2 -5.06 -24.15 -7.12
N ASN A 3 -4.73 -22.85 -7.14
CA ASN A 3 -4.30 -22.17 -8.37
C ASN A 3 -2.84 -22.46 -8.76
N THR A 4 -1.94 -22.66 -7.79
CA THR A 4 -0.52 -22.98 -8.04
C THR A 4 -0.35 -24.36 -8.66
N ILE A 5 -1.17 -25.33 -8.22
CA ILE A 5 -1.21 -26.67 -8.83
C ILE A 5 -1.76 -26.58 -10.26
N LYS A 6 -2.74 -25.71 -10.52
CA LYS A 6 -3.39 -25.57 -11.83
C LYS A 6 -2.43 -25.01 -12.89
N THR A 7 -1.63 -23.98 -12.57
CA THR A 7 -0.64 -23.40 -13.49
C THR A 7 0.53 -24.35 -13.74
N PHE A 8 1.04 -24.99 -12.68
CA PHE A 8 2.07 -26.03 -12.79
C PHE A 8 1.60 -27.21 -13.66
N PHE A 9 0.36 -27.66 -13.45
CA PHE A 9 -0.26 -28.72 -14.23
C PHE A 9 -0.42 -28.33 -15.70
N LEU A 10 -0.83 -27.09 -16.00
CA LEU A 10 -0.91 -26.58 -17.38
C LEU A 10 0.46 -26.51 -18.09
N LYS A 11 1.50 -26.06 -17.38
CA LYS A 11 2.88 -25.97 -17.91
C LYS A 11 3.44 -27.35 -18.29
N ILE A 12 3.05 -28.38 -17.54
CA ILE A 12 3.52 -29.77 -17.72
C ILE A 12 2.54 -30.63 -18.53
N TRP A 13 1.32 -30.14 -18.78
CA TRP A 13 0.23 -30.87 -19.42
C TRP A 13 0.59 -31.41 -20.81
N SER A 14 1.21 -30.57 -21.64
CA SER A 14 1.64 -30.98 -22.99
C SER A 14 2.65 -32.13 -22.93
N LYS A 15 3.59 -32.08 -21.98
CA LYS A 15 4.59 -33.12 -21.75
C LYS A 15 3.97 -34.40 -21.20
N LEU A 16 3.01 -34.29 -20.28
CA LEU A 16 2.24 -35.43 -19.76
C LEU A 16 1.40 -36.11 -20.84
N MET A 17 0.80 -35.35 -21.75
CA MET A 17 0.03 -35.91 -22.87
C MET A 17 0.90 -36.76 -23.80
N VAL A 18 2.13 -36.31 -24.08
CA VAL A 18 3.10 -37.09 -24.86
C VAL A 18 3.50 -38.37 -24.12
N THR A 19 3.72 -38.29 -22.81
CA THR A 19 4.01 -39.47 -21.97
C THR A 19 2.85 -40.47 -21.98
N ILE A 20 1.60 -40.00 -21.87
CA ILE A 20 0.40 -40.85 -21.92
C ILE A 20 0.27 -41.55 -23.28
N LEU A 21 0.55 -40.83 -24.37
CA LEU A 21 0.58 -41.41 -25.72
C LEU A 21 1.64 -42.51 -25.82
N GLY A 22 2.82 -42.29 -25.25
CA GLY A 22 3.87 -43.32 -25.17
C GLY A 22 3.43 -44.56 -24.38
N ILE A 23 2.76 -44.38 -23.24
CA ILE A 23 2.22 -45.48 -22.43
C ILE A 23 1.17 -46.27 -23.22
N LEU A 24 0.23 -45.59 -23.89
CA LEU A 24 -0.77 -46.25 -24.74
C LEU A 24 -0.12 -47.05 -25.88
N LEU A 25 0.90 -46.47 -26.53
CA LEU A 25 1.63 -47.11 -27.62
C LEU A 25 2.41 -48.34 -27.14
N TYR A 26 2.95 -48.32 -25.91
CA TYR A 26 3.57 -49.49 -25.28
C TYR A 26 2.57 -50.63 -25.07
N PHE A 27 1.37 -50.35 -24.56
CA PHE A 27 0.33 -51.37 -24.38
C PHE A 27 -0.13 -51.98 -25.71
N ILE A 28 -0.20 -51.18 -26.77
CA ILE A 28 -0.50 -51.66 -28.14
C ILE A 28 0.65 -52.55 -28.64
N ALA A 29 1.91 -52.15 -28.43
CA ALA A 29 3.09 -52.88 -28.86
C ALA A 29 3.18 -54.29 -28.27
N ILE A 30 2.79 -54.48 -27.01
CA ILE A 30 2.80 -55.79 -26.34
C ILE A 30 1.87 -56.81 -27.02
N ARG A 31 0.82 -56.34 -27.71
CA ARG A 31 -0.18 -57.20 -28.38
C ARG A 31 0.15 -57.51 -29.84
N LEU A 32 1.27 -57.03 -30.37
CA LEU A 32 1.67 -57.18 -31.78
C LEU A 32 2.74 -58.26 -31.99
N ASN A 33 2.83 -58.75 -33.24
CA ASN A 33 3.83 -59.74 -33.67
C ASN A 33 5.27 -59.21 -33.57
N GLU A 34 6.24 -60.13 -33.47
CA GLU A 34 7.63 -59.83 -33.10
C GLU A 34 8.32 -58.79 -34.00
N ASP A 35 8.03 -58.79 -35.30
CA ASP A 35 8.71 -57.91 -36.28
C ASP A 35 8.49 -56.40 -36.02
N ILE A 36 7.32 -56.00 -35.52
CA ILE A 36 6.95 -54.58 -35.32
C ILE A 36 7.00 -54.19 -33.84
N LYS A 37 6.91 -55.19 -32.95
CA LYS A 37 6.91 -55.02 -31.49
C LYS A 37 8.13 -54.25 -30.99
N GLY A 38 9.33 -54.60 -31.45
CA GLY A 38 10.57 -53.93 -31.03
C GLY A 38 10.60 -52.44 -31.40
N LEU A 39 10.13 -52.10 -32.60
CA LEU A 39 10.10 -50.72 -33.08
C LEU A 39 9.11 -49.86 -32.27
N LEU A 40 7.91 -50.37 -32.01
CA LEU A 40 6.90 -49.65 -31.23
C LEU A 40 7.30 -49.50 -29.75
N ILE A 41 7.96 -50.50 -29.15
CA ILE A 41 8.48 -50.39 -27.78
C ILE A 41 9.53 -49.27 -27.69
N ASN A 42 10.43 -49.16 -28.67
CA ASN A 42 11.43 -48.10 -28.69
C ASN A 42 10.81 -46.71 -28.85
N ILE A 43 9.82 -46.56 -29.75
CA ILE A 43 9.08 -45.29 -29.92
C ILE A 43 8.34 -44.93 -28.61
N ALA A 44 7.66 -45.89 -28.00
CA ALA A 44 6.98 -45.68 -26.72
C ALA A 44 7.95 -45.25 -25.62
N ALA A 45 9.11 -45.91 -25.52
CA ALA A 45 10.14 -45.58 -24.55
C ALA A 45 10.67 -44.16 -24.74
N SER A 46 10.89 -43.70 -25.97
CA SER A 46 11.31 -42.32 -26.27
C SER A 46 10.23 -41.30 -25.94
N LEU A 47 8.96 -41.59 -26.25
CA LEU A 47 7.82 -40.72 -25.92
C LEU A 47 7.57 -40.61 -24.41
N ILE A 48 8.04 -41.57 -23.62
CA ILE A 48 7.98 -41.53 -22.16
C ILE A 48 9.22 -40.85 -21.58
N SER A 49 10.41 -41.24 -22.00
CA SER A 49 11.68 -40.82 -21.38
C SER A 49 11.99 -39.35 -21.63
N ILE A 50 11.82 -38.87 -22.87
CA ILE A 50 12.18 -37.49 -23.23
C ILE A 50 11.35 -36.49 -22.42
N PRO A 51 9.99 -36.55 -22.39
CA PRO A 51 9.22 -35.58 -21.63
C PRO A 51 9.48 -35.66 -20.12
N ILE A 52 9.67 -36.86 -19.56
CA ILE A 52 9.99 -37.04 -18.13
C ILE A 52 11.33 -36.38 -17.79
N ILE A 53 12.37 -36.58 -18.61
CA ILE A 53 13.68 -35.95 -18.43
C ILE A 53 13.54 -34.43 -18.48
N PHE A 54 12.79 -33.88 -19.43
CA PHE A 54 12.55 -32.44 -19.51
C PHE A 54 11.81 -31.88 -18.30
N ILE A 55 10.80 -32.58 -17.78
CA ILE A 55 10.08 -32.16 -16.56
C ILE A 55 11.03 -32.18 -15.36
N ALA A 56 11.82 -33.25 -15.20
CA ALA A 56 12.77 -33.37 -14.11
C ALA A 56 13.88 -32.32 -14.19
N TYR A 57 14.38 -32.04 -15.40
CA TYR A 57 15.36 -31.01 -15.64
C TYR A 57 14.81 -29.63 -15.28
N GLU A 58 13.65 -29.23 -15.79
CA GLU A 58 13.07 -27.91 -15.46
C GLU A 58 12.82 -27.72 -13.97
N LEU A 59 12.30 -28.75 -13.29
CA LEU A 59 12.11 -28.72 -11.84
C LEU A 59 13.42 -28.57 -11.07
N TRP A 60 14.44 -29.29 -11.52
CA TRP A 60 15.77 -29.22 -10.92
C TRP A 60 16.42 -27.86 -11.18
N ASP A 61 16.36 -27.40 -12.41
CA ASP A 61 16.97 -26.16 -12.88
C ASP A 61 16.36 -24.94 -12.18
N GLU A 62 15.03 -24.82 -12.16
CA GLU A 62 14.32 -23.75 -11.45
C GLU A 62 14.68 -23.73 -9.96
N LYS A 63 14.66 -24.89 -9.30
CA LYS A 63 14.96 -24.98 -7.86
C LYS A 63 16.43 -24.65 -7.57
N THR A 64 17.34 -25.14 -8.40
CA THR A 64 18.79 -24.97 -8.19
C THR A 64 19.21 -23.54 -8.48
N HIS A 65 18.75 -22.94 -9.58
CA HIS A 65 19.02 -21.55 -9.90
C HIS A 65 18.45 -20.59 -8.85
N ARG A 66 17.25 -20.86 -8.32
CA ARG A 66 16.66 -20.04 -7.25
C ARG A 66 17.42 -20.18 -5.93
N ALA A 67 17.89 -21.38 -5.59
CA ALA A 67 18.69 -21.62 -4.40
C ALA A 67 20.09 -20.98 -4.48
N LEU A 68 20.76 -21.09 -5.63
CA LEU A 68 22.09 -20.50 -5.86
C LEU A 68 22.04 -18.97 -5.85
N ASN A 69 20.96 -18.38 -6.37
CA ASN A 69 20.81 -16.93 -6.48
C ASN A 69 19.84 -16.36 -5.44
N LYS A 70 19.69 -17.00 -4.28
CA LYS A 70 18.68 -16.62 -3.27
C LYS A 70 18.72 -15.13 -2.92
N SER A 71 19.91 -14.54 -2.76
CA SER A 71 20.07 -13.11 -2.46
C SER A 71 19.47 -12.21 -3.54
N VAL A 72 19.62 -12.59 -4.82
CA VAL A 72 19.09 -11.84 -5.95
C VAL A 72 17.57 -11.93 -6.01
N TYR A 73 16.99 -13.11 -5.82
CA TYR A 73 15.53 -13.26 -5.76
C TYR A 73 14.95 -12.51 -4.56
N SER A 74 15.63 -12.54 -3.41
CA SER A 74 15.23 -11.79 -2.22
C SER A 74 15.28 -10.28 -2.44
N TYR A 75 16.28 -9.79 -3.17
CA TYR A 75 16.35 -8.38 -3.54
C TYR A 75 15.15 -7.98 -4.41
N VAL A 76 14.87 -8.74 -5.48
CA VAL A 76 13.73 -8.48 -6.37
C VAL A 76 12.39 -8.49 -5.61
N GLU A 77 12.20 -9.45 -4.71
CA GLU A 77 11.02 -9.57 -3.85
C GLU A 77 10.88 -8.37 -2.90
N ASN A 78 12.01 -7.87 -2.37
CA ASN A 78 12.03 -6.70 -1.50
C ASN A 78 11.68 -5.41 -2.25
N GLU A 79 12.27 -5.15 -3.42
CA GLU A 79 11.96 -3.96 -4.23
C GLU A 79 10.46 -3.89 -4.56
N MET A 80 9.88 -5.02 -4.98
CA MET A 80 8.45 -5.11 -5.25
C MET A 80 7.61 -4.91 -3.98
N SER A 81 8.05 -5.46 -2.85
CA SER A 81 7.32 -5.31 -1.59
C SER A 81 7.42 -3.89 -1.02
N GLN A 82 8.49 -3.16 -1.31
CA GLN A 82 8.59 -1.72 -0.98
C GLN A 82 7.57 -0.90 -1.74
N ALA A 83 7.48 -1.09 -3.07
CA ALA A 83 6.46 -0.42 -3.87
C ALA A 83 5.04 -0.74 -3.36
N MET A 84 4.78 -2.01 -3.00
CA MET A 84 3.49 -2.42 -2.43
C MET A 84 3.20 -1.73 -1.09
N LEU A 85 4.21 -1.50 -0.26
CA LEU A 85 4.09 -0.83 1.03
C LEU A 85 3.78 0.67 0.86
N GLU A 86 4.39 1.33 -0.12
CA GLU A 86 4.07 2.74 -0.46
C GLU A 86 2.64 2.88 -1.00
N ILE A 87 2.22 1.96 -1.88
CA ILE A 87 0.85 1.91 -2.37
C ILE A 87 -0.12 1.67 -1.21
N ARG A 88 0.21 0.74 -0.29
CA ARG A 88 -0.59 0.46 0.91
C ARG A 88 -0.76 1.71 1.76
N LYS A 89 0.33 2.43 2.08
CA LYS A 89 0.28 3.69 2.85
C LYS A 89 -0.65 4.72 2.19
N THR A 90 -0.60 4.80 0.86
CA THR A 90 -1.48 5.70 0.10
C THR A 90 -2.94 5.25 0.19
N MET A 91 -3.23 3.96 0.05
CA MET A 91 -4.60 3.44 0.21
C MET A 91 -5.12 3.62 1.64
N GLU A 92 -4.25 3.48 2.63
CA GLU A 92 -4.59 3.74 4.03
C GLU A 92 -4.96 5.20 4.25
N MET A 93 -4.16 6.14 3.73
CA MET A 93 -4.48 7.57 3.74
C MET A 93 -5.82 7.87 3.06
N LEU A 94 -6.13 7.21 1.94
CA LEU A 94 -7.45 7.33 1.30
C LEU A 94 -8.59 6.72 2.13
N LEU A 95 -8.36 5.70 2.95
CA LEU A 95 -9.42 5.06 3.74
C LEU A 95 -9.66 5.72 5.09
N ARG A 96 -8.59 6.22 5.71
CA ARG A 96 -8.58 6.72 7.08
C ARG A 96 -8.51 8.24 7.16
N GLY A 97 -8.11 8.91 6.07
CA GLY A 97 -8.09 10.37 5.99
C GLY A 97 -7.15 10.98 7.02
N TYR A 98 -7.60 11.99 7.76
CA TYR A 98 -6.74 12.74 8.69
C TYR A 98 -6.12 11.85 9.76
N THR A 99 -6.77 10.76 10.16
CA THR A 99 -6.31 9.90 11.26
C THR A 99 -5.01 9.14 10.93
N VAL A 100 -4.50 9.21 9.70
CA VAL A 100 -3.19 8.63 9.35
C VAL A 100 -2.01 9.50 9.79
N TYR A 101 -2.23 10.80 9.97
CA TYR A 101 -1.17 11.73 10.40
C TYR A 101 -1.13 11.97 11.91
N PHE A 102 -2.06 11.37 12.64
CA PHE A 102 -2.21 11.60 14.06
C PHE A 102 -2.37 10.25 14.75
N ASP A 103 -1.83 10.11 15.95
CA ASP A 103 -2.05 8.89 16.72
C ASP A 103 -3.54 8.81 17.12
N TYR A 104 -3.94 7.64 17.59
CA TYR A 104 -5.30 7.44 18.08
C TYR A 104 -5.68 8.51 19.11
N ASN A 105 -6.85 9.12 18.92
CA ASN A 105 -7.41 10.21 19.73
C ASN A 105 -6.63 11.53 19.78
N ASP A 106 -5.60 11.73 18.94
CA ASP A 106 -4.89 13.00 18.90
C ASP A 106 -5.74 14.15 18.37
N ILE A 107 -6.64 13.87 17.42
CA ILE A 107 -7.57 14.85 16.88
C ILE A 107 -8.98 14.48 17.31
N VAL A 108 -9.72 15.49 17.77
CA VAL A 108 -11.12 15.37 18.16
C VAL A 108 -11.98 16.32 17.35
N ILE A 109 -13.18 15.85 17.00
CA ILE A 109 -14.24 16.71 16.49
C ILE A 109 -15.08 17.08 17.70
N ASP A 110 -15.02 18.34 18.11
CA ASP A 110 -15.92 18.92 19.09
C ASP A 110 -17.28 19.11 18.42
N ASP A 111 -18.24 18.28 18.81
CA ASP A 111 -19.61 18.27 18.30
C ASP A 111 -20.62 18.75 19.35
N SER A 112 -20.14 19.39 20.43
CA SER A 112 -20.99 19.97 21.48
C SER A 112 -22.00 20.98 20.93
N ASP A 113 -21.64 21.68 19.86
CA ASP A 113 -22.55 22.43 19.00
C ASP A 113 -22.62 21.75 17.62
N TYR A 114 -23.74 21.08 17.36
CA TYR A 114 -23.97 20.37 16.09
C TYR A 114 -23.91 21.29 14.86
N GLU A 115 -24.27 22.57 15.01
CA GLU A 115 -24.22 23.55 13.91
C GLU A 115 -22.79 24.08 13.67
N ASN A 116 -21.91 24.00 14.68
CA ASN A 116 -20.55 24.53 14.66
C ASN A 116 -19.50 23.50 15.10
N GLN A 117 -19.54 22.32 14.47
CA GLN A 117 -18.53 21.30 14.71
C GLN A 117 -17.12 21.82 14.42
N THR A 118 -16.18 21.53 15.33
CA THR A 118 -14.82 22.05 15.24
C THR A 118 -13.80 20.93 15.41
N LEU A 119 -12.90 20.78 14.45
CA LEU A 119 -11.76 19.87 14.51
C LEU A 119 -10.59 20.57 15.22
N LYS A 120 -10.13 19.98 16.33
CA LYS A 120 -9.05 20.50 17.18
C LYS A 120 -8.14 19.37 17.70
N MET A 121 -6.96 19.74 18.20
CA MET A 121 -6.08 18.79 18.87
C MET A 121 -6.66 18.44 20.25
N ASN A 122 -6.56 17.18 20.63
CA ASN A 122 -6.85 16.72 21.97
C ASN A 122 -5.80 17.28 22.94
N ASP A 123 -6.24 17.81 24.08
CA ASP A 123 -5.34 18.37 25.09
C ASP A 123 -4.31 17.33 25.57
N LEU A 124 -4.66 16.04 25.63
CA LEU A 124 -3.73 14.98 26.03
C LEU A 124 -2.64 14.68 24.99
N ALA A 125 -2.86 15.07 23.74
CA ALA A 125 -1.96 14.85 22.61
C ALA A 125 -1.01 16.02 22.35
N LYS A 126 -1.20 17.15 23.05
CA LYS A 126 -0.28 18.28 22.98
C LYS A 126 1.10 17.84 23.50
N VAL A 127 2.14 18.15 22.74
CA VAL A 127 3.54 18.01 23.15
C VAL A 127 3.89 19.14 24.12
N HIS A 128 4.10 18.80 25.39
CA HIS A 128 4.60 19.68 26.44
C HIS A 128 6.10 19.50 26.61
N PHE A 129 6.75 20.39 27.37
CA PHE A 129 8.18 20.30 27.70
C PHE A 129 8.35 20.23 29.22
N ASP A 130 9.21 19.33 29.69
CA ASP A 130 9.55 19.22 31.12
C ASP A 130 10.53 20.34 31.55
N GLU A 131 10.88 20.38 32.84
CA GLU A 131 11.82 21.37 33.40
C GLU A 131 13.21 21.31 32.74
N ASP A 132 13.58 20.16 32.15
CA ASP A 132 14.84 19.93 31.45
C ASP A 132 14.74 20.23 29.93
N GLY A 133 13.55 20.61 29.44
CA GLY A 133 13.29 20.91 28.04
C GLY A 133 13.08 19.69 27.14
N ASN A 134 12.82 18.51 27.70
CA ASN A 134 12.48 17.32 26.93
C ASN A 134 10.98 17.29 26.59
N PRO A 135 10.60 16.94 25.35
CA PRO A 135 9.21 16.85 24.95
C PRO A 135 8.52 15.64 25.57
N TYR A 136 7.28 15.80 26.04
CA TYR A 136 6.41 14.74 26.50
C TYR A 136 4.95 14.99 26.09
N GLN A 137 4.12 13.95 26.07
CA GLN A 137 2.67 14.07 25.85
C GLN A 137 1.94 13.40 27.02
N LEU A 138 0.88 14.05 27.52
CA LEU A 138 0.13 13.57 28.69
C LEU A 138 -0.53 12.20 28.44
N LYS A 139 -0.95 11.92 27.19
CA LYS A 139 -1.54 10.63 26.80
C LYS A 139 -0.65 9.42 27.13
N TYR A 140 0.67 9.58 27.17
CA TYR A 140 1.63 8.52 27.48
C TYR A 140 1.98 8.40 28.97
N GLN A 141 1.47 9.31 29.81
CA GLN A 141 1.75 9.35 31.24
C GLN A 141 0.60 8.81 32.11
N LEU A 142 -0.57 8.61 31.51
CA LEU A 142 -1.71 8.00 32.18
C LEU A 142 -1.43 6.50 32.40
N GLU A 143 -1.65 6.00 33.63
CA GLU A 143 -1.56 4.56 33.94
C GLU A 143 -2.41 3.79 32.93
N HIS A 144 -1.78 2.84 32.23
CA HIS A 144 -2.33 2.09 31.10
C HIS A 144 -3.85 1.86 31.22
N ILE A 145 -4.62 2.55 30.38
CA ILE A 145 -5.92 2.03 30.00
C ILE A 145 -5.60 0.83 29.10
N ASP A 146 -5.72 -0.37 29.67
CA ASP A 146 -5.55 -1.69 29.03
C ASP A 146 -6.48 -1.93 27.80
N GLU A 147 -7.08 -0.90 27.20
CA GLU A 147 -8.00 -0.99 26.06
C GLU A 147 -7.34 -0.75 24.69
N LEU A 148 -6.04 -0.46 24.63
CA LEU A 148 -5.33 -0.15 23.39
C LEU A 148 -4.42 -1.30 22.94
N GLU A 149 -4.97 -2.51 22.81
CA GLU A 149 -4.54 -3.29 21.63
C GLU A 149 -5.06 -2.48 20.44
N GLU A 150 -4.16 -1.77 19.73
CA GLU A 150 -4.44 -1.41 18.34
C GLU A 150 -4.90 -2.70 17.68
N ASP A 151 -6.20 -2.84 17.42
CA ASP A 151 -6.68 -3.76 16.40
C ASP A 151 -5.90 -3.34 15.16
N VAL A 152 -4.82 -4.06 14.87
CA VAL A 152 -3.94 -3.79 13.74
C VAL A 152 -4.87 -3.81 12.55
N PHE A 153 -5.20 -2.63 12.04
CA PHE A 153 -6.19 -2.47 11.00
C PHE A 153 -5.66 -3.17 9.76
N ASP A 154 -6.01 -4.46 9.60
CA ASP A 154 -5.56 -5.25 8.47
C ASP A 154 -6.39 -4.82 7.26
N LEU A 155 -5.91 -3.75 6.61
CA LEU A 155 -6.39 -3.25 5.32
C LEU A 155 -6.60 -4.37 4.29
N TYR A 156 -5.88 -5.48 4.40
CA TYR A 156 -5.95 -6.60 3.48
C TYR A 156 -7.13 -7.54 3.73
N GLU A 157 -7.81 -7.44 4.88
CA GLU A 157 -9.01 -8.23 5.20
C GLU A 157 -10.31 -7.49 4.96
N LEU A 158 -10.25 -6.20 4.62
CA LEU A 158 -11.43 -5.40 4.34
C LEU A 158 -12.27 -6.00 3.21
N GLU A 159 -13.53 -6.30 3.55
CA GLU A 159 -14.53 -6.63 2.56
C GLU A 159 -14.98 -5.36 1.84
N LYS A 160 -15.45 -5.53 0.60
CA LYS A 160 -15.93 -4.44 -0.25
C LYS A 160 -16.96 -3.56 0.44
N ASP A 161 -17.87 -4.18 1.17
CA ASP A 161 -18.96 -3.50 1.88
C ASP A 161 -18.42 -2.67 3.06
N THR A 162 -17.34 -3.13 3.71
CA THR A 162 -16.66 -2.42 4.78
C THR A 162 -15.95 -1.16 4.27
N VAL A 163 -15.32 -1.25 3.09
CA VAL A 163 -14.68 -0.08 2.45
C VAL A 163 -15.71 1.03 2.20
N GLY A 164 -16.91 0.69 1.75
CA GLY A 164 -18.00 1.66 1.57
C GLY A 164 -18.40 2.39 2.85
N LEU A 165 -18.39 1.71 4.00
CA LEU A 165 -18.64 2.32 5.30
C LEU A 165 -17.54 3.33 5.67
N PHE A 166 -16.26 2.95 5.50
CA PHE A 166 -15.14 3.87 5.71
C PHE A 166 -15.28 5.14 4.86
N MET A 167 -15.69 5.02 3.59
CA MET A 167 -15.88 6.18 2.71
C MET A 167 -16.91 7.20 3.23
N SER A 168 -17.90 6.76 4.03
CA SER A 168 -18.93 7.64 4.58
C SER A 168 -18.47 8.41 5.83
N GLU A 169 -17.56 7.82 6.61
CA GLU A 169 -17.11 8.36 7.89
C GLU A 169 -15.80 9.12 7.77
N VAL A 170 -14.98 8.81 6.76
CA VAL A 170 -13.68 9.42 6.57
C VAL A 170 -13.78 10.93 6.37
N ARG A 171 -12.79 11.63 6.96
CA ARG A 171 -12.63 13.07 6.89
C ARG A 171 -11.19 13.35 6.51
N TYR A 172 -10.98 14.31 5.62
CA TYR A 172 -9.64 14.70 5.17
C TYR A 172 -9.36 16.14 5.54
N LEU A 173 -8.12 16.41 5.91
CA LEU A 173 -7.61 17.77 5.84
C LEU A 173 -7.35 18.12 4.38
N GLY A 174 -7.62 19.36 3.98
CA GLY A 174 -7.34 19.84 2.63
C GLY A 174 -5.90 19.56 2.19
N TYR A 175 -4.96 19.72 3.13
CA TYR A 175 -3.55 19.32 2.98
C TYR A 175 -3.38 17.92 2.39
N GLN A 176 -4.17 16.94 2.84
CA GLN A 176 -4.09 15.54 2.38
C GLN A 176 -4.61 15.36 0.96
N ILE A 177 -5.68 16.06 0.59
CA ILE A 177 -6.26 15.92 -0.76
C ILE A 177 -5.30 16.42 -1.82
N PHE A 178 -4.51 17.45 -1.52
CA PHE A 178 -3.46 17.94 -2.41
C PHE A 178 -2.23 17.04 -2.40
N ASP A 179 -2.08 16.21 -1.37
CA ASP A 179 -1.00 15.25 -1.22
C ASP A 179 -1.22 13.91 -1.93
N ILE A 180 -2.44 13.66 -2.42
CA ILE A 180 -2.71 12.44 -3.19
C ILE A 180 -1.94 12.51 -4.52
N ASP A 181 -0.81 11.80 -4.55
CA ASP A 181 0.08 11.67 -5.70
C ASP A 181 0.19 10.19 -6.09
N LEU A 182 -0.69 9.79 -6.99
CA LEU A 182 -0.67 8.45 -7.58
C LEU A 182 0.21 8.39 -8.83
N GLU A 183 0.69 9.53 -9.35
CA GLU A 183 1.52 9.58 -10.56
C GLU A 183 2.92 9.04 -10.28
N ASN A 184 3.55 9.52 -9.20
CA ASN A 184 4.86 9.00 -8.78
C ASN A 184 4.83 7.48 -8.55
N ILE A 185 3.81 6.98 -7.86
CA ILE A 185 3.61 5.54 -7.62
C ILE A 185 3.48 4.77 -8.94
N ILE A 186 2.78 5.33 -9.94
CA ILE A 186 2.65 4.72 -11.27
C ILE A 186 4.01 4.70 -11.99
N GLU A 187 4.79 5.79 -11.90
CA GLU A 187 6.11 5.88 -12.50
C GLU A 187 7.07 4.85 -11.90
N ASP A 188 7.16 4.78 -10.56
CA ASP A 188 8.00 3.82 -9.84
C ASP A 188 7.63 2.38 -10.21
N LEU A 189 6.33 2.07 -10.23
CA LEU A 189 5.87 0.72 -10.61
C LEU A 189 6.14 0.40 -12.09
N ASN A 190 6.05 1.38 -12.99
CA ASN A 190 6.43 1.19 -14.40
C ASN A 190 7.94 0.96 -14.54
N GLU A 191 8.79 1.65 -13.76
CA GLU A 191 10.23 1.43 -13.77
C GLU A 191 10.57 -0.01 -13.36
N LEU A 192 9.94 -0.51 -12.29
CA LEU A 192 10.08 -1.89 -11.84
C LEU A 192 9.62 -2.91 -12.90
N LEU A 193 8.53 -2.64 -13.61
CA LEU A 193 8.04 -3.49 -14.70
C LEU A 193 8.91 -3.44 -15.96
N ASN A 194 9.53 -2.30 -16.25
CA ASN A 194 10.45 -2.15 -17.39
C ASN A 194 11.82 -2.79 -17.09
N ASN A 195 12.11 -3.07 -15.81
CA ASN A 195 13.33 -3.73 -15.40
C ASN A 195 13.30 -5.23 -15.75
N SER A 196 13.90 -5.58 -16.90
CA SER A 196 14.00 -6.97 -17.36
C SER A 196 14.73 -7.90 -16.39
N PHE A 197 15.62 -7.37 -15.54
CA PHE A 197 16.30 -8.15 -14.53
C PHE A 197 15.33 -8.59 -13.42
N ILE A 198 14.47 -7.68 -12.96
CA ILE A 198 13.42 -7.96 -11.97
C ILE A 198 12.38 -8.91 -12.59
N MET A 199 11.77 -8.52 -13.71
CA MET A 199 10.68 -9.27 -14.33
C MET A 199 11.07 -10.70 -14.74
N GLY A 200 12.32 -10.91 -15.18
CA GLY A 200 12.82 -12.22 -15.56
C GLY A 200 13.02 -13.19 -14.39
N ARG A 201 12.92 -12.72 -13.14
CA ARG A 201 13.09 -13.52 -11.91
C ARG A 201 11.78 -13.72 -11.15
N MET A 202 10.71 -13.18 -11.68
CA MET A 202 9.36 -13.34 -11.15
C MET A 202 8.63 -14.40 -11.97
N ASN A 203 7.74 -15.15 -11.33
CA ASN A 203 6.92 -16.12 -12.04
C ASN A 203 5.72 -15.44 -12.74
N ASP A 204 5.10 -16.14 -13.68
CA ASP A 204 3.98 -15.59 -14.47
C ASP A 204 2.82 -15.06 -13.62
N LYS A 205 2.58 -15.68 -12.45
CA LYS A 205 1.51 -15.24 -11.53
C LYS A 205 1.89 -13.93 -10.84
N GLU A 206 3.12 -13.83 -10.36
CA GLU A 206 3.68 -12.61 -9.76
C GLU A 206 3.66 -11.45 -10.77
N ASN A 207 4.10 -11.70 -12.01
CA ASN A 207 4.05 -10.72 -13.09
C ASN A 207 2.61 -10.25 -13.38
N LEU A 208 1.65 -11.18 -13.44
CA LEU A 208 0.25 -10.84 -13.68
C LEU A 208 -0.36 -10.02 -12.54
N ILE A 209 0.01 -10.29 -11.28
CA ILE A 209 -0.45 -9.50 -10.13
C ILE A 209 0.01 -8.05 -10.26
N ILE A 210 1.27 -7.82 -10.63
CA ILE A 210 1.83 -6.46 -10.72
C ILE A 210 1.26 -5.70 -11.92
N ILE A 211 1.10 -6.36 -13.08
CA ILE A 211 0.46 -5.73 -14.25
C ILE A 211 -0.96 -5.29 -13.88
N HIS A 212 -1.71 -6.15 -13.19
CA HIS A 212 -3.06 -5.81 -12.75
C HIS A 212 -3.08 -4.69 -11.71
N LEU A 213 -2.11 -4.68 -10.78
CA LEU A 213 -1.94 -3.60 -9.82
C LEU A 213 -1.68 -2.26 -10.52
N LEU A 214 -0.79 -2.22 -11.49
CA LEU A 214 -0.50 -1.03 -12.28
C LEU A 214 -1.76 -0.52 -13.00
N GLU A 215 -2.55 -1.42 -13.60
CA GLU A 215 -3.82 -1.07 -14.23
C GLU A 215 -4.81 -0.50 -13.21
N ALA A 216 -4.96 -1.14 -12.05
CA ALA A 216 -5.86 -0.68 -10.98
C ALA A 216 -5.47 0.71 -10.47
N ILE A 217 -4.18 0.97 -10.22
CA ILE A 217 -3.69 2.29 -9.78
C ILE A 217 -3.89 3.33 -10.89
N LYS A 218 -3.65 3.00 -12.16
CA LYS A 218 -3.94 3.91 -13.29
C LYS A 218 -5.42 4.28 -13.38
N MET A 219 -6.32 3.32 -13.16
CA MET A 219 -7.76 3.59 -13.11
C MET A 219 -8.12 4.49 -11.93
N LEU A 220 -7.58 4.20 -10.73
CA LEU A 220 -7.78 5.03 -9.55
C LEU A 220 -7.25 6.45 -9.76
N ASN A 221 -6.04 6.61 -10.28
CA ASN A 221 -5.45 7.91 -10.58
C ASN A 221 -6.30 8.70 -11.58
N SER A 222 -6.71 8.06 -12.68
CA SER A 222 -7.57 8.70 -13.67
C SER A 222 -8.89 9.17 -13.07
N PHE A 223 -9.49 8.34 -12.20
CA PHE A 223 -10.73 8.67 -11.51
C PHE A 223 -10.55 9.85 -10.53
N VAL A 224 -9.52 9.82 -9.68
CA VAL A 224 -9.22 10.88 -8.72
C VAL A 224 -8.90 12.18 -9.44
N SER A 225 -8.01 12.16 -10.43
CA SER A 225 -7.59 13.35 -11.17
C SER A 225 -8.74 13.99 -11.95
N TYR A 226 -9.63 13.20 -12.56
CA TYR A 226 -10.78 13.72 -13.28
C TYR A 226 -11.89 14.25 -12.36
N ASN A 227 -12.09 13.63 -11.20
CA ASN A 227 -13.19 13.97 -10.30
C ASN A 227 -12.77 14.75 -9.05
N LYS A 228 -11.50 15.15 -8.90
CA LYS A 228 -10.92 15.65 -7.63
C LYS A 228 -11.81 16.64 -6.88
N GLU A 229 -12.29 17.69 -7.57
CA GLU A 229 -13.14 18.72 -6.96
C GLU A 229 -14.56 18.25 -6.60
N LYS A 230 -15.08 17.23 -7.29
CA LYS A 230 -16.42 16.67 -7.05
C LYS A 230 -16.38 15.48 -6.09
N LEU A 231 -15.24 14.80 -6.02
CA LEU A 231 -15.01 13.65 -5.16
C LEU A 231 -14.87 14.10 -3.71
N PHE A 232 -14.15 15.19 -3.46
CA PHE A 232 -13.95 15.73 -2.12
C PHE A 232 -14.76 17.02 -1.94
N LEU A 233 -15.80 16.95 -1.10
CA LEU A 233 -16.65 18.09 -0.77
C LEU A 233 -16.18 18.74 0.52
N ARG A 234 -16.05 20.06 0.49
CA ARG A 234 -15.77 20.84 1.70
C ARG A 234 -16.94 20.67 2.68
N SER A 235 -16.62 20.30 3.92
CA SER A 235 -17.58 20.21 5.01
C SER A 235 -17.78 21.55 5.73
N SER A 236 -18.79 21.63 6.59
CA SER A 236 -19.01 22.75 7.50
C SER A 236 -18.13 22.69 8.77
N ILE A 237 -17.32 21.65 8.93
CA ILE A 237 -16.47 21.48 10.12
C ILE A 237 -15.37 22.56 10.08
N ASN A 238 -15.35 23.37 11.13
CA ASN A 238 -14.33 24.39 11.32
C ASN A 238 -13.03 23.76 11.82
N ILE A 239 -11.91 24.43 11.56
CA ILE A 239 -10.60 23.99 12.06
C ILE A 239 -10.11 25.00 13.09
N GLN A 240 -9.73 24.52 14.27
CA GLN A 240 -9.19 25.34 15.35
C GLN A 240 -7.74 24.97 15.63
N GLY A 241 -6.89 25.99 15.79
CA GLY A 241 -5.49 25.85 16.18
C GLY A 241 -4.53 25.50 15.03
N PHE A 242 -4.99 24.83 13.97
CA PHE A 242 -4.13 24.51 12.83
C PHE A 242 -3.77 25.74 12.00
N LYS A 243 -2.49 25.88 11.67
CA LYS A 243 -1.92 26.93 10.83
C LYS A 243 -0.89 26.34 9.88
N TYR A 244 -0.58 27.03 8.78
CA TYR A 244 0.54 26.66 7.92
C TYR A 244 1.51 27.84 7.75
N LYS A 245 2.80 27.53 7.58
CA LYS A 245 3.83 28.49 7.15
C LYS A 245 4.43 27.99 5.84
N THR A 246 4.76 28.92 4.94
CA THR A 246 5.40 28.60 3.66
C THR A 246 6.83 29.09 3.62
N GLU A 247 7.75 28.25 3.18
CA GLU A 247 9.14 28.59 2.91
C GLU A 247 9.49 28.31 1.45
N ILE A 248 10.28 29.16 0.81
CA ILE A 248 10.74 28.94 -0.57
C ILE A 248 12.05 28.17 -0.53
N ILE A 249 12.05 26.95 -1.06
CA ILE A 249 13.25 26.13 -1.23
C ILE A 249 13.74 26.24 -2.68
N ASN A 250 15.05 26.35 -2.87
CA ASN A 250 15.66 26.24 -4.19
C ASN A 250 16.03 24.77 -4.47
N ASN A 251 15.40 24.16 -5.48
CA ASN A 251 15.80 22.87 -6.00
C ASN A 251 16.56 23.06 -7.32
N SER A 252 17.79 22.53 -7.40
CA SER A 252 18.67 22.65 -8.55
C SER A 252 18.11 22.08 -9.86
N SER A 253 17.13 21.16 -9.80
CA SER A 253 16.58 20.48 -10.97
C SER A 253 15.23 21.02 -11.43
N VAL A 254 14.44 21.61 -10.51
CA VAL A 254 13.02 21.95 -10.75
C VAL A 254 12.73 23.45 -10.51
N GLY A 255 13.67 24.20 -9.93
CA GLY A 255 13.52 25.63 -9.66
C GLY A 255 13.04 25.92 -8.23
N LYS A 256 12.27 27.00 -8.05
CA LYS A 256 11.75 27.42 -6.73
C LYS A 256 10.54 26.58 -6.37
N MET A 257 10.59 25.89 -5.24
CA MET A 257 9.50 25.12 -4.66
C MET A 257 9.00 25.78 -3.38
N LYS A 258 7.72 25.61 -3.04
CA LYS A 258 7.17 26.03 -1.75
C LYS A 258 7.06 24.83 -0.81
N LEU A 259 7.72 24.92 0.33
CA LEU A 259 7.55 24.00 1.45
C LEU A 259 6.46 24.53 2.37
N TYR A 260 5.46 23.70 2.61
CA TYR A 260 4.36 23.96 3.52
C TYR A 260 4.59 23.19 4.82
N SER A 261 4.77 23.92 5.91
CA SER A 261 4.88 23.37 7.25
C SER A 261 3.54 23.57 7.97
N LEU A 262 2.89 22.47 8.34
CA LEU A 262 1.64 22.47 9.12
C LEU A 262 1.99 22.51 10.62
N TYR A 263 1.31 23.39 11.36
CA TYR A 263 1.47 23.56 12.80
C TYR A 263 0.12 23.50 13.49
N TYR A 264 0.12 23.06 14.75
CA TYR A 264 -0.95 23.36 15.69
C TYR A 264 -0.47 24.48 16.62
N SER A 265 -1.31 25.48 16.85
CA SER A 265 -1.00 26.59 17.74
C SER A 265 -2.22 27.10 18.49
N GLU A 266 -2.07 27.39 19.77
CA GLU A 266 -3.15 27.85 20.63
C GLU A 266 -2.63 28.95 21.57
N GLU A 267 -3.48 29.93 21.87
CA GLU A 267 -3.19 30.90 22.92
C GLU A 267 -3.52 30.22 24.26
N GLU A 268 -2.50 29.89 25.05
CA GLU A 268 -2.74 29.38 26.41
C GLU A 268 -2.88 30.56 27.37
N TYR A 269 -3.99 30.58 28.10
CA TYR A 269 -4.15 31.47 29.24
C TYR A 269 -3.47 30.84 30.45
N VAL A 270 -2.37 31.46 30.91
CA VAL A 270 -1.72 31.06 32.16
C VAL A 270 -2.70 31.28 33.32
N THR A 271 -3.06 30.21 34.03
CA THR A 271 -3.97 30.30 35.19
C THR A 271 -3.31 31.00 36.39
N GLU A 272 -3.98 32.07 36.82
CA GLU A 272 -4.06 32.79 38.11
C GLU A 272 -2.84 33.11 39.02
N GLU A 273 -1.59 32.71 38.75
CA GLU A 273 -0.47 33.14 39.63
C GLU A 273 0.60 34.06 39.03
N ASN A 274 0.56 34.38 37.74
CA ASN A 274 1.40 35.45 37.18
C ASN A 274 0.64 36.30 36.15
N SER A 275 1.06 37.55 36.02
CA SER A 275 0.39 38.69 35.36
C SER A 275 -0.31 38.40 34.03
N ALA A 276 -1.46 39.06 33.84
CA ALA A 276 -2.33 39.03 32.65
C ALA A 276 -1.69 39.53 31.32
N ASP A 277 -0.37 39.67 31.25
CA ASP A 277 0.39 40.14 30.08
C ASP A 277 1.28 39.05 29.44
N ASP A 278 1.47 37.90 30.09
CA ASP A 278 2.28 36.79 29.55
C ASP A 278 1.38 35.75 28.87
N LYS A 279 0.98 36.03 27.63
CA LYS A 279 0.39 35.01 26.76
C LYS A 279 1.50 34.06 26.29
N GLU A 280 1.50 32.83 26.78
CA GLU A 280 2.31 31.77 26.18
C GLU A 280 1.62 31.26 24.91
N TYR A 281 2.41 31.12 23.84
CA TYR A 281 1.94 30.60 22.57
C TYR A 281 2.39 29.14 22.45
N TYR A 282 1.43 28.23 22.53
CA TYR A 282 1.68 26.85 22.17
C TYR A 282 1.90 26.75 20.66
N GLU A 283 2.97 26.12 20.19
CA GLU A 283 3.21 25.81 18.78
C GLU A 283 3.87 24.43 18.63
N GLN A 284 3.23 23.52 17.90
CA GLN A 284 3.73 22.19 17.57
C GLN A 284 3.79 22.02 16.04
N LEU A 285 4.95 21.62 15.51
CA LEU A 285 5.07 21.20 14.11
C LEU A 285 4.43 19.83 13.92
N LEU A 286 3.55 19.70 12.93
CA LEU A 286 2.86 18.46 12.62
C LEU A 286 3.44 17.77 11.39
N GLU A 287 3.60 18.51 10.28
CA GLU A 287 3.97 17.91 8.99
C GLU A 287 4.70 18.93 8.11
N LYS A 288 5.55 18.45 7.18
CA LYS A 288 6.27 19.28 6.22
C LYS A 288 6.23 18.67 4.83
N LYS A 289 5.64 19.38 3.87
CA LYS A 289 5.50 18.87 2.50
C LYS A 289 5.65 19.93 1.44
N VAL A 290 6.13 19.51 0.28
CA VAL A 290 6.24 20.36 -0.90
C VAL A 290 4.98 20.20 -1.72
N PHE A 291 4.32 21.31 -2.02
CA PHE A 291 3.18 21.33 -2.94
C PHE A 291 3.47 22.22 -4.14
N ILE A 292 2.87 21.86 -5.27
CA ILE A 292 2.91 22.63 -6.52
C ILE A 292 1.50 23.18 -6.75
N ASP A 293 1.40 24.50 -6.92
CA ASP A 293 0.18 25.21 -7.34
C ASP A 293 -1.11 24.90 -6.52
N VAL A 294 -1.02 24.90 -5.19
CA VAL A 294 -2.17 24.64 -4.32
C VAL A 294 -2.89 25.94 -3.90
N PRO A 295 -4.24 25.98 -3.98
CA PRO A 295 -5.03 27.09 -3.43
C PRO A 295 -4.92 27.10 -1.90
N GLU A 296 -4.29 28.13 -1.37
CA GLU A 296 -3.99 28.27 0.06
C GLU A 296 -5.24 28.27 0.95
N ASP A 297 -6.36 28.82 0.45
CA ASP A 297 -7.66 28.84 1.12
C ASP A 297 -8.29 27.45 1.31
N LYS A 298 -7.82 26.45 0.55
CA LYS A 298 -8.33 25.08 0.60
C LYS A 298 -7.56 24.19 1.57
N LEU A 299 -6.36 24.58 2.03
CA LEU A 299 -5.47 23.75 2.85
C LEU A 299 -6.03 23.50 4.26
N LEU A 300 -6.55 24.54 4.91
CA LEU A 300 -7.15 24.50 6.24
C LEU A 300 -8.68 24.35 6.15
N SER A 301 -9.12 23.31 5.47
CA SER A 301 -10.54 22.94 5.42
C SER A 301 -10.69 21.44 5.58
N VAL A 302 -11.79 21.01 6.20
CA VAL A 302 -12.13 19.60 6.33
C VAL A 302 -13.01 19.19 5.16
N TYR A 303 -12.69 18.07 4.54
CA TYR A 303 -13.40 17.51 3.40
C TYR A 303 -13.96 16.13 3.71
N VAL A 304 -15.06 15.81 3.05
CA VAL A 304 -15.69 14.49 3.04
C VAL A 304 -15.74 13.96 1.62
N ILE A 305 -15.87 12.65 1.46
CA ILE A 305 -16.15 12.08 0.15
C ILE A 305 -17.61 12.38 -0.21
N ASN A 306 -17.83 12.74 -1.47
CA ASN A 306 -19.16 12.89 -2.03
C ASN A 306 -19.87 11.51 -2.06
N PRO A 307 -21.08 11.38 -1.47
CA PRO A 307 -21.86 10.14 -1.45
C PRO A 307 -22.07 9.49 -2.81
N ASP A 308 -22.18 10.29 -3.88
CA ASP A 308 -22.36 9.79 -5.25
C ASP A 308 -21.20 8.90 -5.73
N TYR A 309 -20.04 9.02 -5.08
CA TYR A 309 -18.81 8.33 -5.46
C TYR A 309 -18.36 7.25 -4.47
N TYR A 310 -19.05 7.02 -3.35
CA TYR A 310 -18.65 6.02 -2.33
C TYR A 310 -18.39 4.65 -2.94
N ILE A 311 -19.33 4.18 -3.78
CA ILE A 311 -19.22 2.85 -4.41
C ILE A 311 -18.06 2.84 -5.40
N MET A 312 -18.02 3.78 -6.35
CA MET A 312 -17.01 3.75 -7.41
C MET A 312 -15.59 3.93 -6.86
N PHE A 313 -15.41 4.85 -5.91
CA PHE A 313 -14.11 5.10 -5.30
C PHE A 313 -13.69 3.95 -4.38
N GLY A 314 -14.62 3.43 -3.57
CA GLY A 314 -14.39 2.27 -2.72
C GLY A 314 -14.02 1.01 -3.52
N ASP A 315 -14.69 0.78 -4.66
CA ASP A 315 -14.39 -0.33 -5.57
C ASP A 315 -12.95 -0.25 -6.12
N LEU A 316 -12.52 0.94 -6.54
CA LEU A 316 -11.17 1.16 -7.07
C LEU A 316 -10.10 0.93 -6.00
N ILE A 317 -10.29 1.44 -4.78
CA ILE A 317 -9.39 1.20 -3.65
C ILE A 317 -9.36 -0.30 -3.31
N THR A 318 -10.51 -0.95 -3.27
CA THR A 318 -10.63 -2.38 -2.98
C THR A 318 -9.87 -3.22 -4.01
N GLU A 319 -9.92 -2.85 -5.30
CA GLU A 319 -9.20 -3.58 -6.35
C GLU A 319 -7.68 -3.48 -6.17
N VAL A 320 -7.16 -2.29 -5.86
CA VAL A 320 -5.73 -2.07 -5.54
C VAL A 320 -5.32 -2.92 -4.33
N LEU A 321 -6.08 -2.86 -3.24
CA LEU A 321 -5.82 -3.66 -2.04
C LEU A 321 -5.89 -5.18 -2.31
N SER A 322 -6.80 -5.61 -3.20
CA SER A 322 -6.90 -7.01 -3.63
C SER A 322 -5.62 -7.50 -4.29
N CYS A 323 -4.96 -6.64 -5.07
CA CYS A 323 -3.70 -6.97 -5.75
C CYS A 323 -2.55 -7.09 -4.76
N ILE A 324 -2.45 -6.17 -3.80
CA ILE A 324 -1.44 -6.25 -2.72
C ILE A 324 -1.67 -7.50 -1.85
N LYS A 325 -2.93 -7.81 -1.51
CA LYS A 325 -3.29 -9.06 -0.80
C LYS A 325 -2.83 -10.29 -1.57
N LYS A 326 -3.08 -10.33 -2.90
CA LYS A 326 -2.64 -11.45 -3.75
C LYS A 326 -1.11 -11.57 -3.75
N TRP A 327 -0.38 -10.45 -3.80
CA TRP A 327 1.09 -10.41 -3.69
C TRP A 327 1.59 -11.01 -2.36
N ARG A 328 1.02 -10.57 -1.22
CA ARG A 328 1.33 -11.09 0.12
C ARG A 328 1.18 -12.60 0.23
N THR A 329 0.22 -13.19 -0.49
CA THR A 329 -0.02 -14.65 -0.49
C THR A 329 0.89 -15.45 -1.43
N THR A 330 1.60 -14.79 -2.36
CA THR A 330 2.54 -15.45 -3.29
C THR A 330 3.95 -15.54 -2.75
N SER A 331 4.39 -14.52 -2.03
CA SER A 331 5.74 -14.41 -1.49
C SER A 331 5.78 -14.97 -0.06
N ALA A 332 6.78 -15.80 0.26
CA ALA A 332 6.82 -16.53 1.51
C ALA A 332 7.28 -15.61 2.65
N GLY A 333 6.31 -14.92 3.26
CA GLY A 333 6.49 -14.16 4.49
C GLY A 333 6.88 -12.72 4.23
N SER A 334 5.90 -11.94 3.73
CA SER A 334 5.41 -10.68 4.30
C SER A 334 6.38 -9.70 4.97
N ILE A 335 7.70 -9.80 4.88
CA ILE A 335 8.65 -8.93 5.58
C ILE A 335 9.34 -8.06 4.55
N VAL A 336 9.16 -6.76 4.67
CA VAL A 336 9.78 -5.75 3.83
C VAL A 336 10.93 -5.12 4.60
N THR A 337 12.07 -4.95 3.94
CA THR A 337 13.25 -4.26 4.48
C THR A 337 13.43 -2.95 3.74
N ASP A 338 13.21 -1.83 4.45
CA ASP A 338 13.46 -0.48 3.97
C ASP A 338 14.86 -0.04 4.37
N TYR A 339 15.78 -0.17 3.43
CA TYR A 339 17.17 0.23 3.65
C TYR A 339 17.35 1.75 3.76
N SER A 340 16.41 2.54 3.23
CA SER A 340 16.49 4.01 3.26
C SER A 340 16.15 4.56 4.64
N ASN A 341 15.14 3.96 5.30
CA ASN A 341 14.67 4.37 6.62
C ASN A 341 15.10 3.44 7.76
N GLY A 342 15.87 2.38 7.46
CA GLY A 342 16.34 1.41 8.46
C GLY A 342 15.22 0.61 9.12
N TRP A 343 14.12 0.38 8.39
CA TRP A 343 12.92 -0.27 8.92
C TRP A 343 12.77 -1.69 8.38
N ILE A 344 12.36 -2.63 9.24
CA ILE A 344 12.01 -4.00 8.86
C ILE A 344 10.67 -4.31 9.50
N GLY A 345 9.69 -4.72 8.70
CA GLY A 345 8.38 -5.04 9.23
C GLY A 345 7.48 -5.73 8.22
N PRO A 346 6.25 -6.08 8.62
CA PRO A 346 5.34 -6.77 7.75
C PRO A 346 4.86 -5.87 6.59
N LEU A 347 4.64 -6.46 5.41
CA LEU A 347 3.94 -5.83 4.29
C LEU A 347 2.50 -5.54 4.67
#